data_AF-A0A9X8H7J4-F1
#
_entry.id   AF-A0A9X8H7J4-F1
#
_cell.length_a   1.000
_cell.length_b   1.000
_cell.length_c   1.000
_cell.angle_alpha   90.00
_cell.angle_beta   90.00
_cell.angle_gamma   90.00
#
_symmetry.space_group_name_H-M   'P 1'
#
loop_
_entity.id
_entity.type
_entity.pdbx_description
1 polymer ?
#
loop_
_entity_poly.entity_id
_entity_poly.type
_entity_poly.pdbx_seq_one_letter_code
_entity_poly.pdbx_strand_id
1 'polypeptide(L)'
;LSTELLPYANVRNDRGHPLTDLGLMDGVAKGRILPTFSATCPAWFRQLGLDCLALDPHRRPSATNVSFMLRSHLHTCSSTYPDDEDRPSTGYLV
;
A
#
# COMPACT_ATOMS: atom_id res chain seq x y z
N LEU A 1 2.73 9.82 2.96
CA LEU A 1 1.89 8.97 2.06
C LEU A 1 2.11 9.46 0.63
N SER A 2 2.28 8.55 -0.35
CA SER A 2 2.72 8.88 -1.72
C SER A 2 1.87 9.92 -2.47
N THR A 3 0.65 10.21 -2.02
CA THR A 3 -0.25 11.21 -2.62
C THR A 3 -0.52 12.39 -1.70
N GLU A 4 -0.01 12.40 -0.46
CA GLU A 4 -0.31 13.38 0.61
C GLU A 4 -1.81 13.60 0.92
N LEU A 5 -2.68 12.76 0.35
CA LEU A 5 -4.11 12.79 0.57
C LEU A 5 -4.52 11.74 1.60
N LEU A 6 -5.61 12.01 2.32
CA LEU A 6 -6.28 10.98 3.10
C LEU A 6 -6.70 9.82 2.18
N PRO A 7 -6.60 8.57 2.65
CA PRO A 7 -7.12 7.42 1.91
C PRO A 7 -8.56 7.66 1.46
N TYR A 8 -8.84 7.43 0.18
CA TYR A 8 -10.15 7.61 -0.47
C TYR A 8 -10.68 9.06 -0.52
N ALA A 9 -9.85 10.07 -0.26
CA ALA A 9 -10.27 11.49 -0.32
C ALA A 9 -10.79 11.92 -1.71
N ASN A 10 -10.48 11.17 -2.77
CA ASN A 10 -10.92 11.41 -4.14
C ASN A 10 -12.22 10.70 -4.51
N VAL A 11 -12.76 9.82 -3.66
CA VAL A 11 -13.97 9.05 -4.01
C VAL A 11 -15.22 9.91 -3.80
N ARG A 12 -16.13 9.87 -4.77
CA ARG A 12 -17.39 10.62 -4.78
C ARG A 12 -18.56 9.67 -5.04
N ASN A 13 -19.76 10.03 -4.56
CA ASN A 13 -21.00 9.35 -4.90
C ASN A 13 -21.53 9.80 -6.28
N ASP A 14 -22.65 9.21 -6.72
CA ASP A 14 -23.30 9.51 -8.01
C ASP A 14 -23.74 10.99 -8.16
N ARG A 15 -23.81 11.73 -7.05
CA ARG A 15 -24.15 13.16 -7.01
C ARG A 15 -22.92 14.07 -6.93
N GLY A 16 -21.71 13.50 -6.99
CA GLY A 16 -20.46 14.25 -6.93
C GLY A 16 -20.01 14.68 -5.53
N HIS A 17 -20.69 14.24 -4.47
CA HIS A 17 -20.30 14.55 -3.09
C HIS A 17 -19.32 13.51 -2.53
N PRO A 18 -18.42 13.89 -1.60
CA PRO A 18 -17.61 12.94 -0.85
C PRO A 18 -18.49 11.88 -0.17
N LEU A 19 -18.00 10.65 -0.09
CA LEU A 19 -18.64 9.60 0.70
C LEU A 19 -18.56 9.95 2.19
N THR A 20 -19.62 9.63 2.93
CA THR A 20 -19.58 9.61 4.39
C THR A 20 -18.72 8.45 4.87
N ASP A 21 -18.21 8.50 6.11
CA ASP A 21 -17.39 7.43 6.68
C ASP A 21 -18.09 6.06 6.60
N LEU A 22 -19.40 6.02 6.90
CA LEU A 22 -20.19 4.80 6.77
C LEU A 22 -20.30 4.32 5.32
N GLY A 23 -20.51 5.24 4.37
CA GLY A 23 -20.55 4.92 2.95
C GLY A 23 -19.20 4.42 2.42
N LEU A 24 -18.10 4.95 2.96
CA LEU A 24 -16.75 4.51 2.67
C LEU A 24 -16.52 3.08 3.19
N MET A 25 -16.84 2.83 4.45
CA MET A 25 -16.74 1.50 5.06
C MET A 25 -17.56 0.47 4.30
N ASP A 26 -18.82 0.79 3.95
CA ASP A 26 -19.68 -0.10 3.15
C ASP A 26 -19.10 -0.35 1.75
N GLY A 27 -18.59 0.69 1.11
CA GLY A 27 -17.95 0.60 -0.20
C GLY A 27 -16.73 -0.31 -0.19
N VAL A 28 -15.84 -0.17 0.80
CA VAL A 28 -14.64 -1.00 0.95
C VAL A 28 -15.03 -2.44 1.26
N ALA A 29 -15.94 -2.65 2.21
CA ALA A 29 -16.40 -3.99 2.60
C ALA A 29 -17.00 -4.77 1.44
N LYS A 30 -17.70 -4.10 0.52
CA LYS A 30 -18.30 -4.69 -0.68
C LYS A 30 -17.37 -4.71 -1.89
N GLY A 31 -16.14 -4.20 -1.76
CA GLY A 31 -15.18 -4.10 -2.88
C GLY A 31 -15.62 -3.15 -3.99
N ARG A 32 -16.54 -2.21 -3.72
CA ARG A 32 -17.03 -1.23 -4.69
C ARG A 32 -16.04 -0.08 -4.90
N ILE A 33 -15.22 0.19 -3.90
CA ILE A 33 -14.19 1.22 -3.96
C ILE A 33 -12.86 0.60 -3.56
N LEU A 34 -11.80 1.02 -4.26
CA LEU A 34 -10.43 0.59 -4.05
C LEU A 34 -9.54 1.84 -3.93
N PRO A 35 -8.42 1.75 -3.20
CA PRO A 35 -7.45 2.83 -3.17
C PRO A 35 -6.90 3.08 -4.58
N THR A 36 -6.67 4.34 -4.90
CA THR A 36 -6.06 4.74 -6.17
C THR A 36 -4.54 4.68 -6.06
N PHE A 37 -3.89 4.09 -7.06
CA PHE A 37 -2.43 4.09 -7.18
C PHE A 37 -1.98 5.25 -8.07
N SER A 38 -0.84 5.86 -7.77
CA SER A 38 -0.24 6.89 -8.62
C SER A 38 0.06 6.34 -10.02
N ALA A 39 -0.03 7.18 -11.05
CA ALA A 39 0.37 6.82 -12.41
C ALA A 39 1.86 6.45 -12.52
N THR A 40 2.69 7.02 -11.65
CA THR A 40 4.14 6.72 -11.56
C THR A 40 4.44 5.42 -10.81
N CYS A 41 3.41 4.74 -10.28
CA CYS A 41 3.59 3.51 -9.53
C CYS A 41 4.02 2.36 -10.46
N PRO A 42 5.10 1.62 -10.13
CA PRO A 42 5.51 0.46 -10.89
C PRO A 42 4.38 -0.56 -11.05
N ALA A 43 4.23 -1.11 -12.26
CA ALA A 43 3.14 -2.02 -12.58
C ALA A 43 3.10 -3.26 -11.66
N TRP A 44 4.27 -3.80 -11.30
CA TRP A 44 4.38 -4.94 -10.40
C TRP A 44 3.82 -4.63 -9.00
N PHE A 45 4.08 -3.43 -8.48
CA PHE A 45 3.64 -3.02 -7.14
C PHE A 45 2.15 -2.74 -7.13
N ARG A 46 1.64 -2.09 -8.19
CA ARG A 46 0.19 -1.91 -8.38
C ARG A 46 -0.54 -3.26 -8.43
N GLN A 47 -0.01 -4.23 -9.17
CA GLN A 47 -0.61 -5.56 -9.24
C GLN A 47 -0.61 -6.26 -7.88
N LEU A 48 0.54 -6.29 -7.20
CA LEU A 48 0.66 -6.84 -5.84
C LEU A 48 -0.34 -6.19 -4.87
N GLY A 49 -0.50 -4.87 -4.93
CA GLY A 49 -1.48 -4.15 -4.13
C GLY A 49 -2.92 -4.58 -4.43
N LEU A 50 -3.29 -4.75 -5.70
CA LEU A 50 -4.61 -5.23 -6.11
C LEU A 50 -4.87 -6.66 -5.63
N ASP A 51 -3.88 -7.55 -5.72
CA ASP A 51 -4.00 -8.94 -5.24
C ASP A 51 -4.23 -8.98 -3.72
N CYS A 52 -3.54 -8.12 -2.96
CA CYS A 52 -3.76 -7.94 -1.52
C CYS A 52 -5.17 -7.42 -1.18
N LEU A 53 -5.77 -6.63 -2.08
CA LEU A 53 -7.09 -6.03 -1.92
C LEU A 53 -8.23 -6.90 -2.45
N ALA A 54 -7.96 -8.14 -2.86
CA ALA A 54 -8.98 -9.05 -3.36
C ALA A 54 -10.13 -9.22 -2.36
N LEU A 55 -11.37 -9.07 -2.82
CA LEU A 55 -12.56 -9.25 -1.98
C LEU A 55 -12.64 -10.69 -1.43
N ASP A 56 -12.27 -11.64 -2.29
CA ASP A 56 -12.13 -13.05 -1.93
C ASP A 56 -10.84 -13.27 -1.12
N PRO A 57 -10.94 -13.73 0.13
CA PRO A 57 -9.78 -13.92 1.00
C PRO A 57 -8.81 -14.99 0.47
N HIS A 58 -9.28 -15.98 -0.30
CA HIS A 58 -8.41 -17.03 -0.84
C HIS A 58 -7.55 -16.55 -2.01
N ARG A 59 -7.92 -15.45 -2.65
CA ARG A 59 -7.12 -14.80 -3.69
C ARG A 59 -6.05 -13.86 -3.14
N ARG A 60 -6.07 -13.56 -1.84
CA ARG A 60 -5.06 -12.71 -1.21
C ARG A 60 -3.76 -13.50 -1.04
N PRO A 61 -2.60 -12.96 -1.46
CA PRO A 61 -1.33 -13.62 -1.23
C PRO A 61 -1.02 -13.69 0.27
N SER A 62 -0.29 -14.73 0.68
CA SER A 62 0.20 -14.82 2.05
C SER A 62 1.21 -13.70 2.34
N ALA A 63 1.34 -13.32 3.61
CA ALA A 63 2.32 -12.33 4.02
C ALA A 63 3.75 -12.72 3.59
N THR A 64 4.09 -14.01 3.64
CA THR A 64 5.35 -14.55 3.15
C THR A 64 5.54 -14.29 1.66
N ASN A 65 4.53 -14.56 0.83
CA ASN A 65 4.60 -14.31 -0.62
C ASN A 65 4.77 -12.82 -0.92
N VAL A 66 4.03 -11.95 -0.22
CA VAL A 66 4.16 -10.49 -0.35
C VAL A 66 5.57 -10.05 0.01
N SER A 67 6.12 -10.52 1.14
CA SER A 67 7.47 -10.17 1.59
C SER A 67 8.55 -10.62 0.59
N PHE A 68 8.38 -11.80 -0.01
CA PHE A 68 9.27 -12.33 -1.02
C PHE A 68 9.27 -11.43 -2.26
N MET A 69 8.09 -11.13 -2.81
CA MET A 69 7.95 -10.25 -3.98
C MET A 69 8.54 -8.86 -3.73
N LEU A 70 8.26 -8.26 -2.57
CA LEU A 70 8.80 -6.95 -2.21
C LEU A 70 10.33 -6.99 -2.19
N ARG A 71 10.93 -7.97 -1.53
CA ARG A 71 12.40 -8.13 -1.50
C ARG A 71 12.95 -8.30 -2.91
N SER A 72 12.40 -9.21 -3.71
CA SER A 72 12.86 -9.48 -5.07
C SER A 72 12.89 -8.23 -5.95
N HIS A 73 11.88 -7.37 -5.88
CA HIS A 73 11.81 -6.15 -6.69
C HIS A 73 12.56 -4.95 -6.11
N LEU A 74 12.72 -4.87 -4.78
CA LEU A 74 13.44 -3.77 -4.14
C LEU A 74 14.97 -3.97 -4.16
N HIS A 75 15.45 -5.22 -4.08
CA HIS A 75 16.89 -5.52 -4.19
C HIS A 75 17.49 -5.20 -5.57
N THR A 76 16.67 -5.16 -6.63
CA THR A 76 17.09 -4.67 -7.94
C THR A 76 17.48 -3.18 -7.96
N CYS A 77 17.17 -2.43 -6.89
CA CYS A 77 17.54 -1.02 -6.74
C CYS A 77 18.48 -0.77 -5.53
N SER A 78 19.10 -1.80 -4.95
CA SER A 78 19.99 -1.67 -3.79
C SER A 78 21.47 -1.87 -4.15
N SER A 79 22.01 -1.07 -5.08
CA SER A 79 23.47 -0.95 -5.26
C SER A 79 24.02 0.44 -4.90
N THR A 80 23.23 1.30 -4.25
CA THR A 80 23.75 2.59 -3.77
C THR A 80 23.20 2.91 -2.38
N TYR A 81 23.52 2.08 -1.39
CA TYR A 81 23.70 2.55 -0.02
C TYR A 81 24.90 1.78 0.53
N PRO A 82 26.06 2.44 0.72
CA PRO A 82 27.16 1.82 1.43
C PRO A 82 26.67 1.44 2.83
N ASP A 83 27.00 0.23 3.26
CA ASP A 83 26.75 -0.24 4.61
C ASP A 83 27.35 0.75 5.61
N ASP A 84 26.49 1.53 6.29
CA ASP A 84 26.87 2.27 7.50
C ASP A 84 27.06 1.24 8.64
N GLU A 85 28.18 0.52 8.59
CA GLU A 85 28.82 -0.14 9.74
C GLU A 85 29.39 0.94 10.68
N ASP A 86 28.53 1.82 11.21
CA ASP A 86 28.84 2.64 12.39
C ASP A 86 27.58 3.31 12.96
N ARG A 87 26.69 2.50 13.57
CA ARG A 87 25.70 3.04 14.50
C ARG A 87 26.23 2.88 15.93
N PRO A 88 26.79 3.92 16.57
CA PRO A 88 27.18 3.81 17.96
C PRO A 88 25.94 3.52 18.81
N SER A 89 26.10 2.54 19.70
CA SER A 89 25.10 2.13 20.68
C SER A 89 24.88 3.25 21.70
N THR A 90 24.03 4.22 21.38
CA THR A 90 23.49 5.12 22.41
C THR A 90 22.26 4.45 23.01
N GLY A 91 22.49 3.81 24.16
CA GLY A 91 21.43 3.37 25.07
C GLY A 91 20.63 4.58 25.55
N TYR A 92 19.31 4.47 25.49
CA TYR A 92 18.41 5.38 26.16
C TYR A 92 17.74 4.61 27.30
N LEU A 93 18.15 4.94 28.52
CA LEU A 93 17.45 4.59 29.76
C LEU A 93 16.17 5.44 29.84
N VAL A 94 15.04 4.78 30.03
CA VAL A 94 13.83 5.33 30.68
C VAL A 94 13.53 4.43 31.86
#